data_AF-A0A7C9D891-F1
#
_entry.id   AF-A0A7C9D891-F1
#
_cell.length_a   1.000
_cell.length_b   1.000
_cell.length_c   1.000
_cell.angle_alpha   90.00
_cell.angle_beta   90.00
_cell.angle_gamma   90.00
#
_symmetry.space_group_name_H-M   'P 1'
#
loop_
_entity.id
_entity.type
_entity.pdbx_description
1 polymer ?
#
loop_
_entity_poly.entity_id
_entity_poly.type
_entity_poly.pdbx_seq_one_letter_code
_entity_poly.pdbx_strand_id
1 'polypeptide(L)'
;ESYDIIQLLNSEFNEVAGNPELDLEPPSLKERIEEWNRIIYPNVNNGVYRCGFAQTQEAYDAAVNDLFETLDMLEDHLGSSRYLCGDSLTLADVCLFTTLIRFDLVYNVMFKCTKKKLVEHPNLHEIGRA
;
A
#
# COMPACT_ATOMS: atom_id res chain seq x y z
N GLU A 1 8.67 0.49 -13.23
CA GLU A 1 8.00 -0.25 -14.32
C GLU A 1 6.47 -0.18 -14.17
N SER A 2 5.82 -0.79 -13.16
CA SER A 2 4.37 -0.55 -12.94
C SER A 2 4.03 0.85 -12.41
N TYR A 3 4.87 1.40 -11.52
CA TYR A 3 4.66 2.74 -10.96
C TYR A 3 4.75 3.84 -12.04
N ASP A 4 5.74 3.74 -12.93
CA ASP A 4 5.90 4.71 -14.04
C ASP A 4 4.69 4.71 -14.98
N ILE A 5 4.07 3.55 -15.20
CA ILE A 5 2.86 3.42 -16.02
C ILE A 5 1.68 4.15 -15.37
N ILE A 6 1.46 3.99 -14.06
CA ILE A 6 0.34 4.66 -13.40
C ILE A 6 0.56 6.18 -13.31
N GLN A 7 1.81 6.65 -13.24
CA GLN A 7 2.12 8.08 -13.35
C GLN A 7 1.81 8.61 -14.75
N LEU A 8 2.20 7.88 -15.80
CA LEU A 8 1.86 8.24 -17.18
C LEU A 8 0.35 8.28 -17.40
N LEU A 9 -0.41 7.32 -16.85
CA LEU A 9 -1.87 7.31 -16.93
C LEU A 9 -2.52 8.46 -16.14
N ASN A 10 -1.88 8.99 -15.10
CA ASN A 10 -2.40 10.07 -14.27
C ASN A 10 -2.45 11.43 -15.02
N SER A 11 -1.50 11.71 -15.91
CA SER A 11 -1.37 13.03 -16.55
C SER A 11 -1.45 13.02 -18.07
N GLU A 12 -0.91 12.00 -18.74
CA GLU A 12 -0.61 12.09 -20.19
C GLU A 12 -1.85 11.97 -21.08
N PHE A 13 -3.00 11.57 -20.53
CA PHE A 13 -4.25 11.36 -21.29
C PHE A 13 -5.37 12.32 -20.91
N ASN A 14 -5.08 13.41 -20.19
CA ASN A 14 -6.10 14.35 -19.73
C ASN A 14 -6.89 15.01 -20.87
N GLU A 15 -6.33 15.14 -22.07
CA GLU A 15 -7.08 15.69 -23.23
C GLU A 15 -8.26 14.81 -23.68
N VAL A 16 -8.24 13.51 -23.35
CA VAL A 16 -9.27 12.54 -23.78
C VAL A 16 -9.97 11.84 -22.60
N ALA A 17 -9.56 12.15 -21.36
CA ALA A 17 -10.11 11.56 -20.16
C ALA A 17 -11.53 12.07 -19.86
N GLY A 18 -12.39 11.20 -19.31
CA GLY A 18 -13.72 11.61 -18.84
C GLY A 18 -13.69 12.50 -17.59
N ASN A 19 -12.60 12.43 -16.81
CA ASN A 19 -12.38 13.19 -15.57
C ASN A 19 -10.97 13.83 -15.58
N PRO A 20 -10.71 14.81 -16.46
CA PRO A 20 -9.36 15.35 -16.69
C PRO A 20 -8.81 16.17 -15.50
N GLU A 21 -9.67 16.59 -14.58
CA GLU A 21 -9.31 17.33 -13.37
C GLU A 21 -8.90 16.41 -12.20
N LEU A 22 -9.04 15.08 -12.35
CA LEU A 22 -8.61 14.14 -11.32
C LEU A 22 -7.10 13.95 -11.40
N ASP A 23 -6.40 14.43 -10.38
CA ASP A 23 -4.96 14.25 -10.23
C ASP A 23 -4.65 13.51 -8.92
N LEU A 24 -4.10 12.30 -9.04
CA LEU A 24 -3.70 11.44 -7.92
C LEU A 24 -2.22 11.65 -7.53
N GLU A 25 -1.47 12.46 -8.27
CA GLU A 25 -0.09 12.86 -7.96
C GLU A 25 0.09 14.38 -8.12
N PRO A 26 -0.68 15.21 -7.40
CA PRO A 26 -0.57 16.65 -7.53
C PRO A 26 0.83 17.11 -7.08
N PRO A 27 1.43 18.13 -7.74
CA PRO A 27 2.79 18.57 -7.44
C PRO A 27 3.06 18.90 -5.97
N SER A 28 2.03 19.37 -5.24
CA SER A 28 2.12 19.69 -3.81
C SER A 28 2.24 18.48 -2.89
N LEU A 29 1.84 17.28 -3.34
CA LEU A 29 1.90 16.04 -2.55
C LEU A 29 2.98 15.07 -3.05
N LYS A 30 3.64 15.35 -4.17
CA LYS A 30 4.59 14.44 -4.80
C LYS A 30 5.67 13.92 -3.86
N GLU A 31 6.33 14.80 -3.11
CA GLU A 31 7.37 14.41 -2.15
C GLU A 31 6.82 13.47 -1.07
N ARG A 32 5.62 13.76 -0.55
CA ARG A 32 4.96 12.93 0.46
C ARG A 32 4.50 11.57 -0.10
N ILE A 33 4.08 11.52 -1.36
CA ILE A 33 3.79 10.27 -2.08
C ILE A 33 5.06 9.41 -2.19
N GLU A 34 6.18 10.02 -2.58
CA GLU A 34 7.47 9.35 -2.68
C GLU A 34 8.00 8.85 -1.33
N GLU A 35 7.76 9.58 -0.24
CA GLU A 35 8.04 9.13 1.13
C GLU A 35 7.26 7.87 1.49
N TRP A 36 5.94 7.86 1.27
CA TRP A 36 5.12 6.70 1.56
C TRP A 36 5.46 5.50 0.70
N ASN A 37 5.70 5.71 -0.60
CA ASN A 37 6.08 4.62 -1.51
C ASN A 37 7.41 3.98 -1.11
N ARG A 38 8.37 4.75 -0.58
CA ARG A 38 9.64 4.21 -0.05
C ARG A 38 9.44 3.30 1.16
N ILE A 39 8.34 3.45 1.89
CA ILE A 39 7.99 2.60 3.05
C ILE A 39 7.16 1.39 2.58
N ILE A 40 6.09 1.65 1.84
CA ILE A 40 5.06 0.66 1.49
C ILE A 40 5.61 -0.37 0.50
N TYR A 41 6.41 0.05 -0.48
CA TYR A 41 6.91 -0.86 -1.50
C TYR A 41 7.77 -2.00 -0.90
N PRO A 42 8.89 -1.73 -0.19
CA PRO A 42 9.74 -2.81 0.31
C PRO A 42 9.09 -3.64 1.43
N ASN A 43 8.26 -3.01 2.26
CA ASN A 43 7.78 -3.62 3.51
C ASN A 43 6.37 -4.20 3.42
N VAL A 44 5.53 -3.72 2.49
CA VAL A 44 4.14 -4.18 2.34
C VAL A 44 3.94 -4.82 0.98
N ASN A 45 4.09 -4.06 -0.12
CA ASN A 45 3.83 -4.58 -1.46
C ASN A 45 4.73 -5.77 -1.81
N ASN A 46 6.03 -5.61 -1.57
CA ASN A 46 7.01 -6.69 -1.72
C ASN A 46 7.19 -7.51 -0.43
N GLY A 47 6.86 -6.95 0.74
CA GLY A 47 7.00 -7.61 2.04
C GLY A 47 6.21 -8.91 2.15
N VAL A 48 4.97 -8.94 1.63
CA VAL A 48 4.18 -10.18 1.59
C VAL A 48 4.84 -11.27 0.74
N TYR A 49 5.48 -10.92 -0.39
CA TYR A 49 6.21 -11.87 -1.23
C TYR A 49 7.50 -12.34 -0.56
N ARG A 50 8.20 -11.45 0.16
CA ARG A 50 9.37 -11.82 0.98
C ARG A 50 8.98 -12.87 2.04
N CYS A 51 7.81 -12.72 2.67
CA CYS A 51 7.27 -13.74 3.58
C CYS A 51 6.98 -15.05 2.84
N GLY A 52 6.22 -14.99 1.75
CA GLY A 52 5.75 -16.17 1.03
C GLY A 52 6.85 -16.99 0.36
N PHE A 53 7.94 -16.33 -0.06
CA PHE A 53 9.05 -16.96 -0.78
C PHE A 53 10.32 -17.15 0.07
N ALA A 54 10.29 -16.81 1.35
CA ALA A 54 11.40 -17.09 2.26
C ALA A 54 11.77 -18.58 2.24
N GLN A 55 13.06 -18.87 2.10
CA GLN A 55 13.61 -20.24 2.05
C GLN A 55 14.17 -20.71 3.40
N THR A 56 14.26 -19.81 4.38
CA THR A 56 14.70 -20.12 5.75
C THR A 56 13.75 -19.49 6.76
N GLN A 57 13.74 -20.04 7.96
CA GLN A 57 12.91 -19.53 9.06
C GLN A 57 13.32 -18.10 9.43
N GLU A 58 14.63 -17.83 9.47
CA GLU A 58 15.16 -16.53 9.86
C GLU A 58 14.78 -15.44 8.85
N ALA A 59 14.80 -15.77 7.54
CA ALA A 59 14.40 -14.84 6.49
C ALA A 59 12.88 -14.57 6.53
N TYR A 60 12.09 -15.60 6.83
CA TYR A 60 10.65 -15.45 7.04
C TYR A 60 10.36 -14.59 8.27
N ASP A 61 11.00 -14.87 9.41
CA ASP A 61 10.80 -14.15 10.67
C ASP A 61 11.15 -12.67 10.52
N ALA A 62 12.25 -12.35 9.84
CA ALA A 62 12.61 -10.98 9.52
C ALA A 62 11.54 -10.31 8.63
N ALA A 63 11.15 -10.95 7.53
CA ALA A 63 10.19 -10.38 6.59
C ALA A 63 8.80 -10.17 7.21
N VAL A 64 8.32 -11.12 8.01
CA VAL A 64 7.00 -11.03 8.65
C VAL A 64 7.00 -9.98 9.76
N ASN A 65 8.11 -9.81 10.48
CA ASN A 65 8.24 -8.74 11.47
C ASN A 65 8.24 -7.36 10.78
N ASP A 66 9.07 -7.14 9.75
CA ASP A 66 9.10 -5.90 8.96
C ASP A 66 7.70 -5.54 8.43
N LEU A 67 6.98 -6.54 7.89
CA LEU A 67 5.64 -6.38 7.35
C LEU A 67 4.66 -5.90 8.44
N PHE A 68 4.56 -6.61 9.56
CA PHE A 68 3.59 -6.27 10.59
C PHE A 68 3.94 -4.99 11.35
N GLU A 69 5.23 -4.69 11.57
CA GLU A 69 5.64 -3.39 12.11
C GLU A 69 5.21 -2.24 11.19
N THR A 70 5.33 -2.42 9.87
CA THR A 70 4.88 -1.41 8.91
C THR A 70 3.35 -1.32 8.85
N LEU A 71 2.62 -2.44 8.95
CA LEU A 71 1.15 -2.42 9.01
C LEU A 71 0.66 -1.71 10.28
N ASP A 72 1.31 -1.94 11.43
CA ASP A 72 0.97 -1.25 12.68
C ASP A 72 1.24 0.27 12.55
N MET A 73 2.37 0.67 11.94
CA MET A 73 2.66 2.08 11.64
C MET A 73 1.59 2.72 10.74
N LEU A 74 1.18 2.04 9.68
CA LEU A 74 0.16 2.53 8.75
C LEU A 74 -1.21 2.62 9.42
N GLU A 75 -1.57 1.64 10.25
CA GLU A 75 -2.80 1.64 11.03
C GLU A 75 -2.89 2.85 11.96
N ASP A 76 -1.80 3.17 12.67
CA ASP A 76 -1.72 4.33 13.56
C ASP A 76 -1.81 5.65 12.78
N HIS A 77 -1.09 5.77 11.65
CA HIS A 77 -1.14 6.95 10.79
C HIS A 77 -2.56 7.21 10.27
N LEU A 78 -3.19 6.17 9.71
CA LEU A 78 -4.55 6.24 9.17
C LEU A 78 -5.63 6.45 10.24
N GLY A 79 -5.29 6.25 11.52
CA GLY A 79 -6.17 6.63 12.64
C GLY A 79 -6.32 8.15 12.82
N SER A 80 -5.40 8.94 12.25
CA SER A 80 -5.40 10.41 12.33
C SER A 80 -5.51 11.11 10.97
N SER A 81 -5.45 10.35 9.88
CA SER A 81 -5.42 10.87 8.51
C SER A 81 -6.27 9.96 7.62
N ARG A 82 -7.15 10.54 6.82
CA ARG A 82 -8.07 9.76 5.97
C ARG A 82 -7.34 8.91 4.93
N TYR A 83 -6.27 9.45 4.37
CA TYR A 83 -5.39 8.82 3.40
C TYR A 83 -3.93 9.03 3.81
N LEU A 84 -2.99 8.38 3.13
CA LEU A 84 -1.56 8.47 3.45
C LEU A 84 -1.05 9.92 3.37
N CYS A 85 -1.49 10.66 2.36
CA CYS A 85 -1.07 12.03 2.13
C CYS A 85 -1.98 13.11 2.75
N GLY A 86 -2.90 12.74 3.65
CA GLY A 86 -3.84 13.68 4.28
C GLY A 86 -5.29 13.38 3.91
N ASP A 87 -6.01 14.40 3.44
CA ASP A 87 -7.46 14.31 3.18
C ASP A 87 -7.83 13.89 1.75
N SER A 88 -6.84 13.82 0.85
CA SER A 88 -7.01 13.47 -0.56
C SER A 88 -6.43 12.10 -0.89
N LEU A 89 -7.15 11.33 -1.71
CA LEU A 89 -6.65 10.08 -2.28
C LEU A 89 -5.50 10.35 -3.25
N THR A 90 -4.44 9.56 -3.17
CA THR A 90 -3.24 9.69 -4.01
C THR A 90 -2.79 8.35 -4.60
N LEU A 91 -1.81 8.38 -5.50
CA LEU A 91 -1.18 7.15 -6.02
C LEU A 91 -0.59 6.27 -4.91
N ALA A 92 -0.13 6.83 -3.79
CA ALA A 92 0.38 6.04 -2.66
C ALA A 92 -0.72 5.12 -2.08
N ASP A 93 -1.95 5.63 -1.97
CA ASP A 93 -3.09 4.87 -1.47
C ASP A 93 -3.50 3.78 -2.46
N VAL A 94 -3.47 4.09 -3.77
CA VAL A 94 -3.71 3.10 -4.84
C VAL A 94 -2.70 1.95 -4.76
N CYS A 95 -1.42 2.27 -4.60
CA CYS A 95 -0.36 1.28 -4.44
C CYS A 95 -0.57 0.41 -3.20
N LEU A 96 -0.91 1.01 -2.06
CA LEU A 96 -1.22 0.28 -0.83
C LEU A 96 -2.44 -0.64 -1.00
N PHE A 97 -3.54 -0.11 -1.54
CA PHE A 97 -4.81 -0.81 -1.74
C PHE A 97 -4.64 -2.14 -2.46
N THR A 98 -3.81 -2.17 -3.52
CA THR A 98 -3.60 -3.39 -4.31
C THR A 98 -3.07 -4.57 -3.47
N THR A 99 -2.31 -4.32 -2.41
CA THR A 99 -1.88 -5.37 -1.49
C THR A 99 -2.96 -5.68 -0.46
N LEU A 100 -3.60 -4.66 0.13
CA LEU A 100 -4.59 -4.84 1.19
C LEU A 100 -5.80 -5.66 0.72
N ILE A 101 -6.34 -5.39 -0.47
CA ILE A 101 -7.51 -6.12 -1.01
C ILE A 101 -7.26 -7.63 -1.19
N ARG A 102 -5.99 -8.06 -1.25
CA ARG A 102 -5.57 -9.47 -1.39
C ARG A 102 -5.11 -10.08 -0.07
N PHE A 103 -4.99 -9.29 1.00
CA PHE A 103 -4.29 -9.68 2.21
C PHE A 103 -4.93 -10.89 2.88
N ASP A 104 -6.20 -10.78 3.28
CA ASP A 104 -6.86 -11.85 4.03
C ASP A 104 -7.11 -13.11 3.20
N LEU A 105 -7.38 -12.95 1.90
CA LEU A 105 -7.74 -14.05 1.01
C LEU A 105 -6.52 -14.83 0.52
N VAL A 106 -5.39 -14.15 0.31
CA VAL A 106 -4.20 -14.74 -0.33
C VAL A 106 -2.99 -14.66 0.58
N TYR A 107 -2.56 -13.45 0.97
CA TYR A 107 -1.26 -13.30 1.64
C TYR A 107 -1.24 -13.87 3.06
N ASN A 108 -2.34 -13.73 3.79
CA ASN A 108 -2.50 -14.33 5.12
C ASN A 108 -2.37 -15.86 5.06
N VAL A 109 -3.08 -16.50 4.12
CA VAL A 109 -3.11 -17.97 4.01
C VAL A 109 -1.91 -18.54 3.25
N MET A 110 -1.68 -18.09 2.02
CA MET A 110 -0.67 -18.67 1.12
C MET A 110 0.75 -18.22 1.45
N PHE A 111 0.93 -16.95 1.83
CA PHE A 111 2.24 -16.37 2.16
C PHE A 111 2.53 -16.36 3.67
N LYS A 112 1.67 -17.03 4.46
CA LYS A 112 1.80 -17.19 5.91
C LYS A 112 1.85 -15.87 6.69
N CYS A 113 1.36 -14.76 6.14
CA CYS A 113 1.28 -13.47 6.83
C CYS A 113 0.16 -13.49 7.91
N THR A 114 0.31 -14.31 8.94
CA THR A 114 -0.78 -14.83 9.81
C THR A 114 -0.86 -14.20 11.19
N LYS A 115 0.02 -13.26 11.56
CA LYS A 115 0.03 -12.63 12.89
C LYS A 115 -1.32 -11.97 13.22
N LYS A 116 -1.92 -11.33 12.23
CA LYS A 116 -3.20 -10.62 12.33
C LYS A 116 -3.83 -10.50 10.94
N LYS A 117 -5.15 -10.62 10.83
CA LYS A 117 -5.88 -10.35 9.58
C LYS A 117 -6.07 -8.85 9.38
N LEU A 118 -6.20 -8.43 8.12
CA LEU A 118 -6.48 -7.05 7.76
C LEU A 118 -7.76 -6.55 8.43
N VAL A 119 -8.82 -7.36 8.49
CA VAL A 119 -10.09 -6.97 9.17
C VAL A 119 -9.92 -6.57 10.64
N GLU A 120 -8.82 -6.98 11.28
CA GLU A 120 -8.49 -6.65 12.66
C GLU A 120 -7.70 -5.32 12.79
N HIS A 121 -7.33 -4.69 11.66
CA HIS A 121 -6.76 -3.34 11.57
C HIS A 121 -7.86 -2.39 11.03
N PRO A 122 -8.67 -1.76 11.90
CA PRO A 122 -9.87 -1.05 11.47
C PRO A 122 -9.62 0.06 10.44
N ASN A 123 -8.54 0.83 10.57
CA ASN A 123 -8.25 1.95 9.65
C ASN A 123 -7.75 1.42 8.29
N LEU A 124 -6.82 0.46 8.30
CA LEU A 124 -6.35 -0.20 7.07
C LEU A 124 -7.47 -0.97 6.35
N HIS A 125 -8.37 -1.61 7.10
CA HIS A 125 -9.51 -2.32 6.54
C HIS A 125 -10.54 -1.39 5.89
N GLU A 126 -10.59 -0.11 6.27
CA GLU A 126 -11.37 0.90 5.54
C GLU A 126 -10.79 1.14 4.15
N ILE A 127 -9.48 1.32 4.02
CA ILE A 127 -8.80 1.44 2.72
C ILE A 127 -9.03 0.17 1.88
N GLY A 128 -8.91 -1.01 2.48
CA GLY A 128 -9.07 -2.29 1.78
C GLY A 128 -10.51 -2.64 1.34
N ARG A 129 -11.52 -1.86 1.72
CA ARG A 129 -12.94 -2.10 1.38
C ARG A 129 -13.50 -1.20 0.27
N ALA A 130 -12.71 -0.22 -0.19
CA ALA A 130 -13.13 0.76 -1.20
C ALA A 130 -13.58 0.12 -2.52
#